data_AF-A0A1Q7NUZ5-F1
#
_entry.id   AF-A0A1Q7NUZ5-F1
#
_cell.length_a   1.000
_cell.length_b   1.000
_cell.length_c   1.000
_cell.angle_alpha   90.00
_cell.angle_beta   90.00
_cell.angle_gamma   90.00
#
_symmetry.space_group_name_H-M   'P 1'
#
loop_
_entity.id
_entity.type
_entity.pdbx_description
1 polymer ?
#
loop_
_entity_poly.entity_id
_entity_poly.type
_entity_poly.pdbx_seq_one_letter_code
_entity_poly.pdbx_strand_id
1 'polypeptide(L)'
;MNHKTKQILVPTIFIFLIATLVLVYPLGTKSAEAHISKAIGNYVIEVGWNNEPSYAGIMDEVQVTIKKGGGNNLTPVINALKNMQISIKYGTVTKQLDFVPSSTEDGQYISPIIPTKVGSYSVVMKGTIEDQSIDMEIPLDDVSSADVLNFPQTGSSNDASVNMGQVGTILNQLTNDIEEAKKNSDAASQTVLNAAKSFQDVKDSTDRLYMIGMTGIGIGIAGVVIAVIAITRNKQQNS
;
A
#
# COMPACT_ATOMS: atom_id res chain seq x y z
N MET A 1 59.71 35.05 40.64
CA MET A 1 58.96 33.81 40.98
C MET A 1 59.97 32.77 41.46
N ASN A 2 59.93 32.39 42.73
CA ASN A 2 60.97 31.58 43.37
C ASN A 2 61.01 30.16 42.78
N HIS A 3 62.19 29.52 42.80
CA HIS A 3 62.42 28.19 42.22
C HIS A 3 61.43 27.13 42.77
N LYS A 4 61.04 27.25 44.05
CA LYS A 4 60.02 26.40 44.70
C LYS A 4 58.61 26.60 44.13
N THR A 5 58.24 27.81 43.71
CA THR A 5 56.91 28.10 43.14
C THR A 5 56.75 27.48 41.75
N LYS A 6 57.83 27.37 40.95
CA LYS A 6 57.82 26.69 39.65
C LYS A 6 57.73 25.16 39.77
N GLN A 7 58.35 24.56 40.80
CA GLN A 7 58.33 23.11 41.03
C GLN A 7 56.94 22.56 41.39
N ILE A 8 56.05 23.37 41.96
CA ILE A 8 54.70 22.94 42.36
C ILE A 8 53.66 23.31 41.29
N LEU A 9 53.85 24.42 40.56
CA LEU A 9 52.90 24.85 39.52
C LEU A 9 52.88 23.91 38.31
N VAL A 10 54.06 23.44 37.87
CA VAL A 10 54.21 22.57 36.69
C VAL A 10 53.49 21.23 36.85
N PRO A 11 53.67 20.45 37.94
CA PRO A 11 52.92 19.20 38.11
C PRO A 11 51.42 19.43 38.29
N THR A 12 51.01 20.54 38.92
CA THR A 12 49.58 20.86 39.11
C THR A 12 48.89 21.18 37.78
N ILE A 13 49.55 21.96 36.89
CA ILE A 13 49.05 22.23 35.54
C ILE A 13 49.03 20.95 34.69
N PHE A 14 50.02 20.07 34.84
CA PHE A 14 50.09 18.81 34.12
C PHE A 14 48.99 17.82 34.56
N ILE A 15 48.70 17.76 35.87
CA ILE A 15 47.59 16.97 36.42
C ILE A 15 46.24 17.54 35.96
N PHE A 16 46.08 18.86 35.93
CA PHE A 16 44.86 19.50 35.41
C PHE A 16 44.66 19.25 33.91
N LEU A 17 45.74 19.24 33.12
CA LEU A 17 45.71 18.95 31.68
C LEU A 17 45.38 17.48 31.37
N ILE A 18 45.86 16.54 32.20
CA ILE A 18 45.51 15.12 32.07
C ILE A 18 44.06 14.87 32.53
N ALA A 19 43.61 15.55 33.59
CA ALA A 19 42.24 15.44 34.09
C ALA A 19 41.22 16.01 33.08
N THR A 20 41.55 17.07 32.34
CA THR A 20 40.70 17.57 31.25
C THR A 20 40.76 16.68 30.01
N LEU A 21 41.91 16.08 29.67
CA LEU A 21 42.01 15.17 28.52
C LEU A 21 41.24 13.85 28.72
N VAL A 22 41.11 13.37 29.97
CA VAL A 22 40.28 12.19 30.30
C VAL A 22 38.77 12.51 30.28
N LEU A 23 38.37 13.77 30.49
CA LEU A 23 36.97 14.17 30.51
C LEU A 23 36.37 14.41 29.10
N VAL A 24 37.19 14.56 28.07
CA VAL A 24 36.75 14.75 26.67
C VAL A 24 36.80 13.45 25.88
N TYR A 25 36.91 12.29 26.53
CA TYR A 25 36.63 11.03 25.82
C TYR A 25 35.18 11.07 25.36
N PRO A 26 34.91 11.02 24.03
CA PRO A 26 33.55 10.84 23.57
C PRO A 26 33.10 9.51 24.15
N LEU A 27 32.14 9.57 25.07
CA LEU A 27 31.35 8.42 25.46
C LEU A 27 30.89 7.79 24.14
N GLY A 28 31.40 6.59 23.87
CA GLY A 28 31.19 5.92 22.60
C GLY A 28 29.73 6.05 22.20
N THR A 29 29.50 6.59 21.00
CA THR A 29 28.20 6.55 20.36
C THR A 29 27.81 5.09 20.29
N LYS A 30 27.03 4.60 21.25
CA LYS A 30 26.24 3.39 21.03
C LYS A 30 25.34 3.78 19.88
N SER A 31 25.68 3.28 18.70
CA SER A 31 24.76 3.25 17.59
C SER A 31 23.47 2.70 18.17
N ALA A 32 22.43 3.54 18.21
CA ALA A 32 21.10 3.08 18.53
C ALA A 32 20.67 2.29 17.30
N GLU A 33 21.21 1.08 17.17
CA GLU A 33 20.81 0.13 16.14
C GLU A 33 19.41 -0.31 16.53
N ALA A 34 18.42 0.17 15.79
CA ALA A 34 17.04 -0.30 15.86
C ALA A 34 16.94 -1.78 15.42
N HIS A 35 17.98 -2.30 14.76
CA HIS A 35 18.11 -3.72 14.42
C HIS A 35 18.23 -4.60 15.66
N ILE A 36 17.57 -5.75 15.61
CA ILE A 36 17.59 -6.72 16.71
C ILE A 36 18.89 -7.51 16.65
N SER A 37 19.70 -7.33 17.69
CA SER A 37 20.99 -8.02 17.86
C SER A 37 20.84 -9.29 18.70
N LYS A 38 21.40 -10.40 18.20
CA LYS A 38 21.44 -11.71 18.88
C LYS A 38 22.85 -12.28 18.85
N ALA A 39 23.39 -12.53 20.04
CA ALA A 39 24.68 -13.21 20.20
C ALA A 39 24.47 -14.74 20.25
N ILE A 40 25.16 -15.48 19.39
CA ILE A 40 25.14 -16.94 19.32
C ILE A 40 26.55 -17.46 19.14
N GLY A 41 27.05 -18.22 20.11
CA GLY A 41 28.43 -18.67 20.12
C GLY A 41 29.39 -17.46 20.10
N ASN A 42 30.21 -17.37 19.07
CA ASN A 42 31.13 -16.25 18.85
C ASN A 42 30.64 -15.26 17.77
N TYR A 43 29.36 -15.29 17.42
CA TYR A 43 28.77 -14.42 16.41
C TYR A 43 27.73 -13.49 17.02
N VAL A 44 27.65 -12.31 16.45
CA VAL A 44 26.58 -11.34 16.67
C VAL A 44 25.84 -11.21 15.33
N ILE A 45 24.53 -11.48 15.37
CA ILE A 45 23.63 -11.40 14.24
C ILE A 45 22.68 -10.23 14.50
N GLU A 46 22.72 -9.23 13.63
CA GLU A 46 21.78 -8.10 13.63
C GLU A 46 20.81 -8.29 12.47
N VAL A 47 19.50 -8.16 12.74
CA VAL A 47 18.46 -8.31 11.73
C VAL A 47 17.44 -7.18 11.87
N GLY A 48 17.04 -6.60 10.75
CA GLY A 48 16.05 -5.51 10.72
C GLY A 48 15.59 -5.15 9.31
N TRP A 49 14.84 -4.06 9.22
CA TRP A 49 14.54 -3.44 7.93
C TRP A 49 15.68 -2.50 7.54
N ASN A 50 15.96 -2.40 6.25
CA ASN A 50 16.96 -1.45 5.75
C ASN A 50 16.43 -0.01 5.83
N ASN A 51 15.13 0.19 5.57
CA ASN A 51 14.48 1.50 5.68
C ASN A 51 13.43 1.51 6.79
N GLU A 52 13.74 2.16 7.91
CA GLU A 52 12.88 2.19 9.09
C GLU A 52 12.20 3.56 9.31
N PRO A 53 10.89 3.59 9.62
CA PRO A 53 9.99 2.43 9.74
C PRO A 53 9.63 1.84 8.37
N SER A 54 9.34 0.54 8.34
CA SER A 54 8.88 -0.15 7.12
C SER A 54 7.39 0.11 6.87
N TYR A 55 7.00 0.23 5.59
CA TYR A 55 5.64 0.56 5.20
C TYR A 55 5.03 -0.45 4.24
N ALA A 56 3.76 -0.81 4.48
CA ALA A 56 3.04 -1.73 3.61
C ALA A 56 2.85 -1.13 2.20
N GLY A 57 3.18 -1.92 1.18
CA GLY A 57 3.06 -1.57 -0.24
C GLY A 57 4.25 -0.81 -0.82
N ILE A 58 5.27 -0.48 -0.02
CA ILE A 58 6.50 0.20 -0.45
C ILE A 58 7.64 -0.82 -0.49
N MET A 59 8.51 -0.73 -1.50
CA MET A 59 9.72 -1.55 -1.56
C MET A 59 10.64 -1.20 -0.39
N ASP A 60 11.13 -2.23 0.28
CA ASP A 60 12.09 -2.18 1.36
C ASP A 60 13.06 -3.36 1.21
N GLU A 61 13.99 -3.52 2.13
CA GLU A 61 14.94 -4.62 2.14
C GLU A 61 15.05 -5.18 3.56
N VAL A 62 15.10 -6.51 3.68
CA VAL A 62 15.50 -7.14 4.94
C VAL A 62 17.02 -7.10 4.99
N GLN A 63 17.55 -6.58 6.10
CA GLN A 63 18.98 -6.50 6.36
C GLN A 63 19.38 -7.56 7.39
N VAL A 64 20.49 -8.24 7.12
CA VAL A 64 21.16 -9.14 8.06
C VAL A 64 22.64 -8.79 8.11
N THR A 65 23.15 -8.45 9.29
CA THR A 65 24.58 -8.21 9.51
C THR A 65 25.17 -9.30 10.40
N ILE A 66 26.27 -9.91 9.97
CA ILE A 66 26.96 -10.96 10.72
C ILE A 66 28.35 -10.49 11.11
N LYS A 67 28.57 -10.38 12.42
CA LYS A 67 29.87 -10.03 13.03
C LYS A 67 30.35 -11.20 13.90
N LYS A 68 31.66 -11.35 14.05
CA LYS A 68 32.33 -12.34 14.91
C LYS A 68 33.09 -11.64 16.02
N GLY A 69 33.13 -12.24 17.20
CA GLY A 69 33.77 -11.71 18.40
C GLY A 69 32.76 -11.21 19.43
N GLY A 70 33.20 -10.32 20.31
CA GLY A 70 32.38 -9.78 21.40
C GLY A 70 32.97 -8.53 22.04
N GLY A 71 32.11 -7.76 22.73
CA GLY A 71 32.48 -6.48 23.31
C GLY A 71 32.86 -5.47 22.22
N ASN A 72 34.04 -4.87 22.35
CA ASN A 72 34.53 -3.86 21.39
C ASN A 72 35.28 -4.46 20.18
N ASN A 73 35.45 -5.80 20.12
CA ASN A 73 36.18 -6.49 19.07
C ASN A 73 35.21 -7.29 18.21
N LEU A 74 34.42 -6.59 17.38
CA LEU A 74 33.55 -7.18 16.39
C LEU A 74 34.18 -7.05 15.00
N THR A 75 34.29 -8.16 14.29
CA THR A 75 34.79 -8.19 12.90
C THR A 75 33.74 -8.77 11.96
N PRO A 76 33.50 -8.19 10.79
CA PRO A 76 32.50 -8.69 9.85
C PRO A 76 32.84 -10.09 9.33
N VAL A 77 31.82 -10.90 9.08
CA VAL A 77 31.98 -12.26 8.51
C VAL A 77 31.54 -12.25 7.05
N ILE A 78 32.52 -12.41 6.15
CA ILE A 78 32.29 -12.45 4.71
C ILE A 78 31.75 -13.83 4.29
N ASN A 79 30.79 -13.85 3.36
CA ASN A 79 30.08 -15.05 2.90
C ASN A 79 29.39 -15.86 4.02
N ALA A 80 29.02 -15.22 5.12
CA ALA A 80 28.40 -15.85 6.28
C ALA A 80 27.12 -16.62 5.95
N LEU A 81 26.34 -16.14 4.99
CA LEU A 81 25.03 -16.70 4.66
C LEU A 81 25.08 -17.85 3.64
N LYS A 82 26.28 -18.28 3.21
CA LYS A 82 26.45 -19.30 2.16
C LYS A 82 25.67 -20.59 2.40
N ASN A 83 25.59 -21.03 3.65
CA ASN A 83 24.93 -22.29 4.06
C ASN A 83 23.63 -22.02 4.85
N MET A 84 23.04 -20.84 4.70
CA MET A 84 21.84 -20.43 5.40
C MET A 84 20.62 -20.45 4.47
N GLN A 85 19.49 -20.95 4.96
CA GLN A 85 18.16 -20.66 4.44
C GLN A 85 17.51 -19.63 5.35
N ILE A 86 17.19 -18.48 4.77
CA ILE A 86 16.52 -17.39 5.49
C ILE A 86 15.20 -17.10 4.79
N SER A 87 14.14 -17.01 5.58
CA SER A 87 12.80 -16.69 5.10
C SER A 87 12.17 -15.62 5.98
N ILE A 88 11.32 -14.79 5.39
CA ILE A 88 10.46 -13.88 6.13
C ILE A 88 9.10 -14.54 6.37
N LYS A 89 8.51 -14.29 7.53
CA LYS A 89 7.25 -14.87 7.98
C LYS A 89 6.27 -13.78 8.41
N TYR A 90 5.02 -13.93 7.97
CA TYR A 90 3.87 -13.16 8.44
C TYR A 90 2.75 -14.12 8.81
N GLY A 91 2.40 -14.16 10.10
CA GLY A 91 1.47 -15.17 10.62
C GLY A 91 1.98 -16.59 10.34
N THR A 92 1.27 -17.35 9.52
CA THR A 92 1.62 -18.73 9.13
C THR A 92 2.28 -18.82 7.74
N VAL A 93 2.42 -17.70 7.02
CA VAL A 93 2.94 -17.68 5.65
C VAL A 93 4.41 -17.30 5.69
N THR A 94 5.23 -18.05 4.95
CA THR A 94 6.68 -17.82 4.82
C THR A 94 7.07 -17.59 3.37
N LYS A 95 8.04 -16.71 3.13
CA LYS A 95 8.67 -16.48 1.82
C LYS A 95 10.19 -16.58 1.97
N GLN A 96 10.83 -17.42 1.15
CA GLN A 96 12.29 -17.49 1.07
C GLN A 96 12.84 -16.13 0.60
N LEU A 97 13.92 -15.68 1.25
CA LEU A 97 14.63 -14.46 0.88
C LEU A 97 15.94 -14.82 0.16
N ASP A 98 16.24 -14.06 -0.89
CA ASP A 98 17.48 -14.16 -1.65
C ASP A 98 18.36 -12.96 -1.28
N PHE A 99 19.45 -13.23 -0.55
CA PHE A 99 20.34 -12.19 -0.04
C PHE A 99 21.52 -11.94 -0.98
N VAL A 100 21.89 -10.67 -1.12
CA VAL A 100 23.13 -10.24 -1.75
C VAL A 100 23.99 -9.49 -0.72
N PRO A 101 25.34 -9.59 -0.79
CA PRO A 101 26.20 -8.77 0.04
C PRO A 101 25.95 -7.28 -0.22
N SER A 102 25.94 -6.49 0.86
CA SER A 102 25.88 -5.04 0.78
C SER A 102 27.14 -4.46 0.12
N SER A 103 26.99 -3.37 -0.62
CA SER A 103 28.13 -2.65 -1.23
C SER A 103 28.73 -1.60 -0.29
N THR A 104 28.07 -1.31 0.83
CA THR A 104 28.43 -0.22 1.75
C THR A 104 29.04 -0.74 3.06
N GLU A 105 28.68 -1.93 3.50
CA GLU A 105 29.13 -2.50 4.77
C GLU A 105 29.52 -3.98 4.64
N ASP A 106 30.76 -4.31 5.02
CA ASP A 106 31.25 -5.68 5.04
C ASP A 106 30.47 -6.52 6.05
N GLY A 107 30.14 -7.75 5.68
CA GLY A 107 29.37 -8.67 6.54
C GLY A 107 27.88 -8.33 6.67
N GLN A 108 27.41 -7.29 5.99
CA GLN A 108 25.99 -6.97 5.81
C GLN A 108 25.47 -7.59 4.51
N TYR A 109 24.23 -8.07 4.57
CA TYR A 109 23.50 -8.66 3.44
C TYR A 109 22.10 -8.08 3.40
N ILE A 110 21.61 -7.79 2.19
CA ILE A 110 20.29 -7.22 1.96
C ILE A 110 19.46 -8.11 1.04
N SER A 111 18.16 -8.18 1.26
CA SER A 111 17.20 -8.89 0.40
C SER A 111 15.97 -8.03 0.14
N PRO A 112 15.73 -7.59 -1.11
CA PRO A 112 14.59 -6.76 -1.45
C PRO A 112 13.23 -7.44 -1.26
N ILE A 113 12.26 -6.70 -0.73
CA ILE A 113 10.90 -7.16 -0.54
C ILE A 113 9.90 -5.99 -0.54
N ILE A 114 8.65 -6.29 -0.90
CA ILE A 114 7.52 -5.39 -0.66
C ILE A 114 6.65 -6.04 0.43
N PRO A 115 6.71 -5.59 1.69
CA PRO A 115 5.72 -6.02 2.68
C PRO A 115 4.34 -5.52 2.25
N THR A 116 3.32 -6.38 2.25
CA THR A 116 1.99 -6.03 1.72
C THR A 116 0.92 -5.89 2.80
N LYS A 117 1.27 -6.18 4.05
CA LYS A 117 0.36 -6.12 5.19
C LYS A 117 1.00 -5.31 6.31
N VAL A 118 0.16 -4.58 7.03
CA VAL A 118 0.54 -3.91 8.28
C VAL A 118 0.67 -4.96 9.38
N GLY A 119 1.60 -4.73 10.31
CA GLY A 119 1.79 -5.54 11.50
C GLY A 119 3.11 -6.29 11.53
N SER A 120 3.17 -7.32 12.37
CA SER A 120 4.42 -7.96 12.75
C SER A 120 4.91 -8.99 11.74
N TYR A 121 6.18 -8.86 11.38
CA TYR A 121 6.93 -9.81 10.58
C TYR A 121 8.05 -10.43 11.42
N SER A 122 8.57 -11.57 10.98
CA SER A 122 9.76 -12.17 11.58
C SER A 122 10.64 -12.80 10.51
N VAL A 123 11.93 -12.93 10.81
CA VAL A 123 12.90 -13.62 9.97
C VAL A 123 13.22 -14.96 10.60
N VAL A 124 12.97 -16.03 9.86
CA VAL A 124 13.32 -17.40 10.24
C VAL A 124 14.63 -17.76 9.55
N MET A 125 15.64 -18.08 10.34
CA MET A 125 16.98 -18.41 9.88
C MET A 125 17.35 -19.84 10.26
N LYS A 126 17.74 -20.65 9.29
CA LYS A 126 18.16 -22.04 9.48
C LYS A 126 19.41 -22.37 8.70
N GLY A 127 20.37 -23.04 9.31
CA GLY A 127 21.57 -23.50 8.64
C GLY A 127 22.80 -23.41 9.52
N THR A 128 23.94 -23.07 8.91
CA THR A 128 25.19 -22.85 9.65
C THR A 128 25.91 -21.58 9.19
N ILE A 129 26.49 -20.87 10.16
CA ILE A 129 27.49 -19.82 9.92
C ILE A 129 28.84 -20.42 10.32
N GLU A 130 29.70 -20.66 9.33
CA GLU A 130 30.88 -21.53 9.51
C GLU A 130 30.44 -22.87 10.13
N ASP A 131 30.88 -23.19 11.35
CA ASP A 131 30.53 -24.42 12.08
C ASP A 131 29.41 -24.22 13.13
N GLN A 132 28.93 -22.99 13.32
CA GLN A 132 27.86 -22.70 14.28
C GLN A 132 26.49 -22.97 13.67
N SER A 133 25.76 -23.93 14.23
CA SER A 133 24.37 -24.19 13.86
C SER A 133 23.46 -23.06 14.34
N ILE A 134 22.58 -22.62 13.43
CA ILE A 134 21.58 -21.58 13.65
C ILE A 134 20.20 -22.15 13.29
N ASP A 135 19.27 -22.09 14.23
CA ASP A 135 17.83 -22.30 14.02
C ASP A 135 17.09 -21.34 14.94
N MET A 136 16.61 -20.23 14.38
CA MET A 136 15.97 -19.17 15.17
C MET A 136 14.95 -18.37 14.35
N GLU A 137 14.01 -17.77 15.06
CA GLU A 137 13.05 -16.81 14.54
C GLU A 137 13.27 -15.48 15.27
N ILE A 138 13.54 -14.40 14.52
CA ILE A 138 13.79 -13.06 15.04
C ILE A 138 12.62 -12.18 14.61
N PRO A 139 11.82 -11.60 15.54
CA PRO A 139 10.79 -10.64 15.17
C PRO A 139 11.45 -9.41 14.54
N LEU A 140 10.75 -8.74 13.62
CA LEU A 140 11.13 -7.43 13.09
C LEU A 140 10.25 -6.36 13.72
N ASP A 141 10.65 -5.09 13.57
CA ASP A 141 9.76 -3.96 13.86
C ASP A 141 8.51 -4.00 12.97
N ASP A 142 7.39 -3.52 13.52
CA ASP A 142 6.09 -3.60 12.85
C ASP A 142 6.06 -2.77 11.57
N VAL A 143 5.50 -3.35 10.52
CA VAL A 143 5.23 -2.63 9.26
C VAL A 143 4.03 -1.71 9.47
N SER A 144 4.20 -0.43 9.17
CA SER A 144 3.18 0.61 9.30
C SER A 144 2.38 0.82 8.01
N SER A 145 1.24 1.52 8.07
CA SER A 145 0.51 1.92 6.85
C SER A 145 1.28 3.02 6.11
N ALA A 146 1.41 2.89 4.79
CA ALA A 146 1.94 3.95 3.94
C ALA A 146 1.05 5.21 3.90
N ASP A 147 -0.21 5.14 4.33
CA ASP A 147 -1.13 6.28 4.34
C ASP A 147 -0.61 7.46 5.18
N VAL A 148 0.24 7.19 6.18
CA VAL A 148 0.86 8.23 7.02
C VAL A 148 1.83 9.10 6.22
N LEU A 149 2.28 8.64 5.05
CA LEU A 149 3.16 9.37 4.15
C LEU A 149 2.41 10.26 3.15
N ASN A 150 1.08 10.08 2.99
CA ASN A 150 0.30 10.84 2.03
C ASN A 150 0.20 12.32 2.43
N PHE A 151 0.26 13.21 1.44
CA PHE A 151 -0.02 14.63 1.61
C PHE A 151 -1.02 15.14 0.55
N PRO A 152 -2.14 15.77 0.95
CA PRO A 152 -2.61 15.89 2.34
C PRO A 152 -2.89 14.50 2.93
N GLN A 153 -2.75 14.37 4.25
CA GLN A 153 -2.90 13.09 4.93
C GLN A 153 -4.32 12.57 4.73
N THR A 154 -4.47 11.49 3.97
CA THR A 154 -5.72 10.73 3.87
C THR A 154 -5.77 9.76 5.05
N GLY A 155 -5.68 10.29 6.27
CA GLY A 155 -5.69 9.46 7.47
C GLY A 155 -7.08 8.86 7.68
N SER A 156 -7.12 7.63 8.22
CA SER A 156 -8.23 7.15 9.05
C SER A 156 -8.53 8.21 10.09
N SER A 157 -9.43 9.09 9.72
CA SER A 157 -9.93 10.16 10.52
C SER A 157 -11.36 9.75 10.83
N ASN A 158 -11.78 9.94 12.07
CA ASN A 158 -13.20 10.12 12.39
C ASN A 158 -13.78 11.38 11.71
N ASP A 159 -13.15 11.83 10.63
CA ASP A 159 -13.57 12.88 9.75
C ASP A 159 -13.97 12.18 8.46
N ALA A 160 -15.24 11.78 8.44
CA ALA A 160 -15.94 11.41 7.22
C ALA A 160 -16.06 12.63 6.32
N SER A 161 -14.92 13.17 5.86
CA SER A 161 -14.82 14.00 4.69
C SER A 161 -14.29 13.15 3.53
N VAL A 162 -14.90 11.96 3.33
CA VAL A 162 -15.40 11.70 1.98
C VAL A 162 -16.06 13.00 1.57
N ASN A 163 -15.64 13.60 0.47
CA ASN A 163 -16.19 14.85 -0.02
C ASN A 163 -17.70 14.65 -0.26
N MET A 164 -18.50 14.72 0.81
CA MET A 164 -19.93 14.47 0.82
C MET A 164 -20.65 15.62 0.12
N GLY A 165 -19.95 16.75 -0.05
CA GLY A 165 -20.29 17.77 -1.03
C GLY A 165 -20.25 17.24 -2.46
N GLN A 166 -19.18 16.57 -2.89
CA GLN A 166 -19.12 15.93 -4.22
C GLN A 166 -20.06 14.73 -4.35
N VAL A 167 -20.18 13.87 -3.34
CA VAL A 167 -21.12 12.74 -3.35
C VAL A 167 -22.58 13.22 -3.36
N GLY A 168 -22.91 14.26 -2.59
CA GLY A 168 -24.23 14.90 -2.61
C GLY A 168 -24.53 15.58 -3.94
N THR A 169 -23.52 16.16 -4.59
CA THR A 169 -23.67 16.73 -5.94
C THR A 169 -23.96 15.64 -6.97
N ILE A 170 -23.21 14.52 -6.92
CA ILE A 170 -23.41 13.38 -7.83
C ILE A 170 -24.76 12.70 -7.56
N LEU A 171 -25.20 12.58 -6.30
CA LEU A 171 -26.52 12.05 -5.94
C LEU A 171 -27.67 12.95 -6.41
N ASN A 172 -27.52 14.27 -6.29
CA ASN A 172 -28.51 15.22 -6.81
C ASN A 172 -28.57 15.18 -8.33
N GLN A 173 -27.42 15.08 -9.01
CA GLN A 173 -27.36 14.91 -10.46
C GLN A 173 -28.04 13.61 -10.89
N LEU A 174 -27.73 12.48 -10.25
CA LEU A 174 -28.39 11.20 -10.53
C LEU A 174 -29.89 11.24 -10.28
N THR A 175 -30.34 11.91 -9.21
CA THR A 175 -31.77 12.06 -8.89
C THR A 175 -32.48 12.88 -9.96
N ASN A 176 -31.88 14.00 -10.37
CA ASN A 176 -32.41 14.85 -11.43
C ASN A 176 -32.45 14.12 -12.77
N ASP A 177 -31.40 13.38 -13.12
CA ASP A 177 -31.31 12.60 -14.36
C ASP A 177 -32.36 11.47 -14.39
N ILE A 178 -32.62 10.82 -13.25
CA ILE A 178 -33.67 9.79 -13.13
C ILE A 178 -35.06 10.42 -13.27
N GLU A 179 -35.30 11.58 -12.67
CA GLU A 179 -36.59 12.26 -12.76
C GLU A 179 -36.86 12.81 -14.18
N GLU A 180 -35.83 13.33 -14.85
CA GLU A 180 -35.91 13.77 -16.24
C GLU A 180 -36.10 12.57 -17.20
N ALA A 181 -35.38 11.46 -16.99
CA ALA A 181 -35.57 10.24 -17.76
C ALA A 181 -36.98 9.66 -17.58
N LYS A 182 -37.53 9.70 -16.36
CA LYS A 182 -38.91 9.26 -16.10
C LYS A 182 -39.93 10.19 -16.76
N LYS A 183 -39.77 11.51 -16.66
CA LYS A 183 -40.66 12.47 -17.31
C LYS A 183 -40.64 12.33 -18.84
N ASN A 184 -39.46 12.10 -19.44
CA ASN A 184 -39.34 11.83 -20.87
C ASN A 184 -39.95 10.48 -21.26
N SER A 185 -39.86 9.45 -20.40
CA SER A 185 -40.52 8.16 -20.61
C SER A 185 -42.04 8.26 -20.50
N ASP A 186 -42.56 9.05 -19.56
CA ASP A 186 -44.00 9.32 -19.38
C ASP A 186 -44.55 10.16 -20.53
N ALA A 187 -43.81 11.18 -20.98
CA ALA A 187 -44.19 11.98 -22.16
C ALA A 187 -44.18 11.15 -23.44
N ALA A 188 -43.18 10.28 -23.64
CA ALA A 188 -43.14 9.35 -24.75
C ALA A 188 -44.30 8.35 -24.68
N SER A 189 -44.57 7.77 -23.52
CA SER A 189 -45.69 6.84 -23.30
C SER A 189 -47.04 7.52 -23.53
N GLN A 190 -47.21 8.76 -23.05
CA GLN A 190 -48.43 9.54 -23.28
C GLN A 190 -48.60 9.90 -24.75
N THR A 191 -47.51 10.17 -25.47
CA THR A 191 -47.55 10.41 -26.92
C THR A 191 -47.94 9.14 -27.67
N VAL A 192 -47.42 7.97 -27.28
CA VAL A 192 -47.84 6.68 -27.86
C VAL A 192 -49.30 6.36 -27.53
N LEU A 193 -49.77 6.66 -26.31
CA LEU A 193 -51.17 6.46 -25.91
C LEU A 193 -52.12 7.41 -26.62
N ASN A 194 -51.73 8.67 -26.81
CA ASN A 194 -52.52 9.66 -27.56
C ASN A 194 -52.54 9.33 -29.05
N ALA A 195 -51.42 8.86 -29.62
CA ALA A 195 -51.37 8.34 -30.98
C ALA A 195 -52.27 7.11 -31.13
N ALA A 196 -52.18 6.13 -30.23
CA ALA A 196 -53.04 4.95 -30.23
C ALA A 196 -54.53 5.29 -30.09
N LYS A 197 -54.88 6.28 -29.25
CA LYS A 197 -56.25 6.81 -29.14
C LYS A 197 -56.70 7.51 -30.41
N SER A 198 -55.85 8.32 -31.05
CA SER A 198 -56.19 8.95 -32.34
C SER A 198 -56.42 7.91 -33.45
N PHE A 199 -55.68 6.79 -33.45
CA PHE A 199 -55.95 5.68 -34.37
C PHE A 199 -57.26 4.94 -34.06
N GLN A 200 -57.65 4.80 -32.79
CA GLN A 200 -58.95 4.25 -32.40
C GLN A 200 -60.10 5.21 -32.74
N ASP A 201 -59.96 6.51 -32.48
CA ASP A 201 -60.97 7.53 -32.82
C ASP A 201 -61.17 7.66 -34.33
N VAL A 202 -60.11 7.52 -35.13
CA VAL A 202 -60.23 7.45 -36.60
C VAL A 202 -60.93 6.18 -37.05
N LYS A 203 -60.67 5.03 -36.39
CA LYS A 203 -61.35 3.76 -36.67
C LYS A 203 -62.83 3.80 -36.27
N ASP A 204 -63.18 4.40 -35.14
CA ASP A 204 -64.58 4.55 -34.69
C ASP A 204 -65.31 5.67 -35.44
N SER A 205 -64.60 6.70 -35.92
CA SER A 205 -65.15 7.69 -36.84
C SER A 205 -65.34 7.16 -38.27
N THR A 206 -64.83 5.96 -38.58
CA THR A 206 -65.08 5.29 -39.87
C THR A 206 -66.48 4.67 -39.94
N ASP A 207 -67.14 4.37 -38.81
CA ASP A 207 -68.56 3.97 -38.79
C ASP A 207 -69.50 5.15 -39.13
N ARG A 208 -68.98 6.38 -39.21
CA ARG A 208 -69.70 7.60 -39.61
C ARG A 208 -69.23 8.22 -40.92
N LEU A 209 -68.28 7.63 -41.64
CA LEU A 209 -67.76 8.18 -42.90
C LEU A 209 -67.74 7.12 -44.01
N TYR A 210 -68.94 6.77 -44.49
CA TYR A 210 -69.08 6.28 -45.86
C TYR A 210 -68.67 7.41 -46.81
N MET A 211 -67.49 7.27 -47.42
CA MET A 211 -66.83 8.18 -48.38
C MET A 211 -65.96 9.29 -47.78
N ILE A 212 -64.65 9.01 -47.70
CA ILE A 212 -63.45 9.83 -48.00
C ILE A 212 -62.29 8.96 -47.49
N GLY A 213 -61.22 8.65 -48.21
CA GLY A 213 -60.75 9.01 -49.52
C GLY A 213 -59.53 8.13 -49.76
N MET A 214 -59.56 7.39 -50.86
CA MET A 214 -58.40 6.74 -51.44
C MET A 214 -57.36 7.83 -51.72
N THR A 215 -56.08 7.56 -51.42
CA THR A 215 -54.89 8.39 -51.70
C THR A 215 -54.56 9.50 -50.69
N GLY A 216 -53.36 9.42 -50.09
CA GLY A 216 -52.71 10.59 -49.49
C GLY A 216 -51.85 10.31 -48.25
N ILE A 217 -50.61 9.83 -48.45
CA ILE A 217 -49.44 10.00 -47.56
C ILE A 217 -49.53 9.29 -46.19
N GLY A 218 -48.66 8.38 -45.78
CA GLY A 218 -47.35 8.02 -46.27
C GLY A 218 -46.79 6.85 -45.46
N ILE A 219 -45.92 6.10 -46.12
CA ILE A 219 -45.39 4.77 -45.79
C ILE A 219 -44.53 4.73 -44.48
N GLY A 220 -44.40 5.83 -43.74
CA GLY A 220 -43.53 5.91 -42.55
C GLY A 220 -44.02 5.10 -41.33
N ILE A 221 -45.32 5.09 -41.07
CA ILE A 221 -45.90 4.45 -39.86
C ILE A 221 -45.98 2.91 -39.96
N ALA A 222 -46.15 2.35 -41.16
CA ALA A 222 -46.13 0.89 -41.34
C ALA A 222 -44.72 0.29 -41.10
N GLY A 223 -43.66 1.03 -41.45
CA GLY A 223 -42.28 0.58 -41.21
C GLY A 223 -41.94 0.46 -39.72
N VAL A 224 -42.43 1.39 -38.88
CA VAL A 224 -42.20 1.37 -37.43
C VAL A 224 -42.93 0.20 -36.76
N VAL A 225 -44.18 -0.08 -37.17
CA VAL A 225 -44.96 -1.20 -36.62
C VAL A 225 -44.32 -2.54 -36.99
N ILE A 226 -43.83 -2.70 -38.22
CA ILE A 226 -43.12 -3.92 -38.64
C ILE A 226 -41.77 -4.05 -37.89
N ALA A 227 -41.03 -2.96 -37.65
CA ALA A 227 -39.79 -2.97 -36.88
C ALA A 227 -39.99 -3.38 -35.41
N VAL A 228 -41.05 -2.88 -34.77
CA VAL A 228 -41.41 -3.24 -33.38
C VAL A 228 -41.83 -4.71 -33.29
N ILE A 229 -42.60 -5.21 -34.27
CA ILE A 229 -43.02 -6.62 -34.31
C ILE A 229 -41.82 -7.56 -34.57
N ALA A 230 -40.86 -7.17 -35.41
CA ALA A 230 -39.67 -7.97 -35.71
C ALA A 230 -38.72 -8.09 -34.50
N ILE A 231 -38.49 -7.00 -33.75
CA ILE A 231 -37.67 -7.01 -32.53
C ILE A 231 -38.30 -7.86 -31.42
N THR A 232 -39.63 -7.82 -31.31
CA THR A 232 -40.35 -8.59 -30.28
C THR A 232 -40.37 -10.10 -30.59
N ARG A 233 -40.44 -10.50 -31.87
CA ARG A 233 -40.37 -11.93 -32.27
C ARG A 233 -38.97 -12.54 -32.13
N ASN A 234 -37.89 -11.78 -32.36
CA ASN A 234 -36.52 -12.30 -32.20
C ASN A 234 -36.17 -12.62 -30.73
N LYS A 235 -36.77 -11.89 -29.78
CA LYS A 235 -36.54 -12.11 -28.34
C LYS A 235 -37.27 -13.34 -27.78
N GLN A 236 -38.32 -13.80 -28.47
CA GLN A 236 -39.07 -15.02 -28.08
C GLN A 236 -38.54 -16.31 -28.72
N GLN A 237 -37.60 -16.24 -29.66
CA GLN A 237 -36.98 -17.44 -30.25
C GLN A 237 -35.64 -17.84 -29.60
N ASN A 238 -35.07 -17.01 -28.71
CA ASN A 238 -33.80 -17.25 -28.02
C ASN A 238 -33.93 -17.29 -26.48
N SER A 239 -35.08 -17.71 -25.94
CA SER A 239 -35.25 -18.05 -24.52
C SER A 239 -36.11 -19.29 -24.37
#